data_AF-A0A2K2DK08-F1
#
_entry.id   AF-A0A2K2DK08-F1
#
_cell.length_a   1.000
_cell.length_b   1.000
_cell.length_c   1.000
_cell.angle_alpha   90.00
_cell.angle_beta   90.00
_cell.angle_gamma   90.00
#
_symmetry.space_group_name_H-M   'P 1'
#
loop_
_entity.id
_entity.type
_entity.pdbx_description
1 polymer ?
#
loop_
_entity_poly.entity_id
_entity_poly.type
_entity_poly.pdbx_seq_one_letter_code
_entity_poly.pdbx_strand_id
1 'polypeptide(L)'
;MKNGRSLPECFKLFDLFHILTTDHDTVTRITKEVVGDFAAENVVYLEIRTTPKNNEAKGMTKRSYMNAVLKGLKAVEDVDAVLFDSILRPDETLSRTPVGDLDGVTKKKKIYVRLLLSIDRRETTSAALDTVNLAMEMKDQGVVGIDLSGNPVVGEWETYLPALEHAKELGIPITIHCGEVPNRKEIQAVLDFCPQRLGHVCCLNDEEWKKLKSSMIPVEICLTSNVMTGGAPSLELHHFADLYNAKHPLSLCTDDSGLFSTSLSNEYYLVASTFSLSKAELFRLAQGAVEFAFVDDEVKKFLRAVFEHVARKGLMP
;
A
#
# COMPACT_ATOMS: atom_id res chain seq x y z
N MET A 1 7.28 21.28 -11.91
CA MET A 1 6.49 20.02 -11.90
C MET A 1 5.65 20.00 -13.18
N LYS A 2 5.56 18.87 -13.90
CA LYS A 2 4.88 18.79 -15.20
C LYS A 2 3.36 19.00 -15.03
N ASN A 3 2.79 20.00 -15.71
CA ASN A 3 1.38 20.43 -15.71
C ASN A 3 0.38 19.39 -16.28
N GLY A 4 0.41 18.12 -15.88
CA GLY A 4 -0.42 17.08 -16.53
C GLY A 4 -0.85 15.90 -15.67
N ARG A 5 -0.86 16.06 -14.33
CA ARG A 5 -1.23 14.99 -13.37
C ARG A 5 -2.11 15.52 -12.24
N SER A 6 -2.99 16.47 -12.57
CA SER A 6 -4.09 16.80 -11.65
C SER A 6 -4.94 15.55 -11.43
N LEU A 7 -5.66 15.49 -10.30
CA LEU A 7 -6.45 14.32 -9.93
C LEU A 7 -7.37 13.81 -11.08
N PRO A 8 -8.12 14.67 -11.81
CA PRO A 8 -8.93 14.21 -12.94
C PRO A 8 -8.11 13.66 -14.12
N GLU A 9 -6.93 14.21 -14.40
CA GLU A 9 -6.06 13.73 -15.47
C GLU A 9 -5.42 12.39 -15.11
N CYS A 10 -5.12 12.14 -13.83
CA CYS A 10 -4.64 10.83 -13.37
C CYS A 10 -5.65 9.72 -13.72
N PHE A 11 -6.95 9.91 -13.48
CA PHE A 11 -7.96 8.90 -13.82
C PHE A 11 -8.09 8.67 -15.34
N LYS A 12 -7.93 9.70 -16.18
CA LYS A 12 -7.86 9.53 -17.64
C LYS A 12 -6.64 8.71 -18.06
N LEU A 13 -5.49 8.93 -17.41
CA LEU A 13 -4.29 8.15 -17.66
C LEU A 13 -4.46 6.69 -17.21
N PHE A 14 -5.11 6.44 -16.08
CA PHE A 14 -5.43 5.07 -15.65
C PHE A 14 -6.33 4.36 -16.65
N ASP A 15 -7.34 5.02 -17.22
CA ASP A 15 -8.17 4.42 -18.27
C ASP A 15 -7.32 4.00 -19.49
N LEU A 16 -6.34 4.83 -19.89
CA LEU A 16 -5.37 4.47 -20.93
C LEU A 16 -4.47 3.29 -20.51
N PHE A 17 -3.93 3.31 -19.29
CA PHE A 17 -3.09 2.23 -18.79
C PHE A 17 -3.84 0.91 -18.77
N HIS A 18 -5.10 0.90 -18.34
CA HIS A 18 -5.93 -0.31 -18.30
C HIS A 18 -6.19 -0.90 -19.69
N ILE A 19 -6.31 -0.08 -20.74
CA ILE A 19 -6.38 -0.59 -22.13
C ILE A 19 -5.13 -1.38 -22.49
N LEU A 20 -3.96 -0.92 -22.05
CA LEU A 20 -2.66 -1.49 -22.37
C LEU A 20 -2.29 -2.70 -21.51
N THR A 21 -2.74 -2.73 -20.25
CA THR A 21 -2.23 -3.69 -19.25
C THR A 21 -3.20 -4.79 -18.85
N THR A 22 -4.49 -4.71 -19.25
CA THR A 22 -5.50 -5.71 -18.84
C THR A 22 -5.47 -6.96 -19.72
N ASP A 23 -4.40 -7.75 -19.60
CA ASP A 23 -4.27 -9.16 -20.05
C ASP A 23 -3.32 -9.95 -19.15
N HIS A 24 -3.43 -11.28 -19.15
CA HIS A 24 -2.73 -12.13 -18.18
C HIS A 24 -1.21 -12.02 -18.26
N ASP A 25 -0.65 -11.95 -19.46
CA ASP A 25 0.80 -11.90 -19.64
C ASP A 25 1.36 -10.55 -19.20
N THR A 26 0.69 -9.46 -19.55
CA THR A 26 1.10 -8.12 -19.11
C THR A 26 0.96 -7.96 -17.62
N VAL A 27 -0.14 -8.43 -17.00
CA VAL A 27 -0.33 -8.42 -15.54
C VAL A 27 0.78 -9.22 -14.85
N THR A 28 1.09 -10.42 -15.34
CA THR A 28 2.19 -11.25 -14.81
C THR A 28 3.51 -10.49 -14.86
N ARG A 29 3.81 -9.86 -16.00
CA ARG A 29 5.06 -9.11 -16.21
C ARG A 29 5.18 -7.92 -15.28
N ILE A 30 4.19 -7.03 -15.25
CA ILE A 30 4.27 -5.80 -14.45
C ILE A 30 4.30 -6.09 -12.95
N THR A 31 3.64 -7.17 -12.49
CA THR A 31 3.78 -7.60 -11.09
C THR A 31 5.22 -8.02 -10.76
N LYS A 32 5.90 -8.76 -11.64
CA LYS A 32 7.32 -9.10 -11.45
C LYS A 32 8.19 -7.84 -11.38
N GLU A 33 8.01 -6.93 -12.34
CA GLU A 33 8.79 -5.69 -12.45
C GLU A 33 8.61 -4.81 -11.20
N VAL A 34 7.38 -4.61 -10.72
CA VAL A 34 7.09 -3.82 -9.50
C VAL A 34 7.81 -4.37 -8.27
N VAL A 35 7.78 -5.68 -8.04
CA VAL A 35 8.48 -6.30 -6.90
C VAL A 35 10.00 -6.10 -7.02
N GLY A 36 10.54 -6.26 -8.23
CA GLY A 36 11.95 -6.01 -8.52
C GLY A 36 12.38 -4.58 -8.21
N ASP A 37 11.59 -3.60 -8.65
CA ASP A 37 11.86 -2.17 -8.45
C ASP A 37 11.89 -1.79 -6.96
N PHE A 38 10.88 -2.21 -6.19
CA PHE A 38 10.84 -1.93 -4.75
C PHE A 38 11.96 -2.65 -3.99
N ALA A 39 12.28 -3.89 -4.35
CA ALA A 39 13.39 -4.61 -3.73
C ALA A 39 14.75 -3.98 -4.09
N ALA A 40 14.90 -3.42 -5.30
CA ALA A 40 16.11 -2.71 -5.71
C ALA A 40 16.42 -1.51 -4.81
N GLU A 41 15.40 -0.85 -4.26
CA GLU A 41 15.55 0.24 -3.29
C GLU A 41 15.48 -0.19 -1.81
N ASN A 42 15.65 -1.50 -1.54
CA ASN A 42 15.70 -2.11 -0.21
C ASN A 42 14.37 -2.10 0.57
N VAL A 43 13.23 -2.10 -0.13
CA VAL A 43 11.96 -2.42 0.50
C VAL A 43 11.99 -3.89 0.95
N VAL A 44 11.77 -4.11 2.25
CA VAL A 44 11.79 -5.45 2.86
C VAL A 44 10.39 -6.05 3.03
N TYR A 45 9.35 -5.22 2.98
CA TYR A 45 7.95 -5.61 3.03
C TYR A 45 7.11 -4.71 2.13
N LEU A 46 6.25 -5.31 1.30
CA LEU A 46 5.43 -4.62 0.32
C LEU A 46 4.00 -5.18 0.32
N GLU A 47 3.02 -4.31 0.55
CA GLU A 47 1.62 -4.56 0.24
C GLU A 47 1.30 -3.97 -1.13
N ILE A 48 1.16 -4.82 -2.15
CA ILE A 48 0.72 -4.39 -3.47
C ILE A 48 -0.81 -4.40 -3.49
N ARG A 49 -1.41 -3.24 -3.78
CA ARG A 49 -2.85 -3.13 -4.03
C ARG A 49 -3.13 -3.15 -5.53
N THR A 50 -4.19 -3.85 -5.93
CA THR A 50 -4.65 -3.87 -7.32
C THR A 50 -6.14 -4.18 -7.37
N THR A 51 -6.86 -3.53 -8.29
CA THR A 51 -8.27 -3.80 -8.55
C THR A 51 -8.39 -4.98 -9.54
N PRO A 52 -8.91 -6.15 -9.12
CA PRO A 52 -9.13 -7.28 -10.02
C PRO A 52 -10.07 -6.91 -11.16
N LYS A 53 -9.67 -7.19 -12.41
CA LYS A 53 -10.43 -6.79 -13.61
C LYS A 53 -11.10 -7.97 -14.30
N ASN A 54 -12.26 -7.69 -14.91
CA ASN A 54 -12.85 -8.53 -15.96
C ASN A 54 -12.49 -7.93 -17.33
N ASN A 55 -12.20 -8.78 -18.31
CA ASN A 55 -12.02 -8.39 -19.71
C ASN A 55 -12.48 -9.54 -20.61
N GLU A 56 -13.75 -9.49 -21.02
CA GLU A 56 -14.40 -10.56 -21.80
C GLU A 56 -13.69 -10.82 -23.13
N ALA A 57 -13.25 -9.76 -23.82
CA ALA A 57 -12.55 -9.88 -25.10
C ALA A 57 -11.23 -10.66 -25.00
N LYS A 58 -10.64 -10.72 -23.80
CA LYS A 58 -9.42 -11.49 -23.51
C LYS A 58 -9.67 -12.68 -22.57
N GLY A 59 -10.93 -13.06 -22.33
CA GLY A 59 -11.30 -14.18 -21.44
C GLY A 59 -10.85 -14.01 -19.98
N MET A 60 -10.69 -12.77 -19.52
CA MET A 60 -10.21 -12.46 -18.18
C MET A 60 -11.37 -12.26 -17.21
N THR A 61 -11.26 -12.89 -16.03
CA THR A 61 -12.13 -12.70 -14.88
C THR A 61 -11.31 -12.12 -13.73
N LYS A 62 -11.95 -11.53 -12.71
CA LYS A 62 -11.27 -11.08 -11.48
C LYS A 62 -10.32 -12.16 -10.91
N ARG A 63 -10.78 -13.41 -10.87
CA ARG A 63 -9.97 -14.55 -10.41
C ARG A 63 -8.79 -14.84 -11.34
N SER A 64 -8.98 -14.87 -12.66
CA SER A 64 -7.87 -15.16 -13.57
C SER A 64 -6.87 -14.00 -13.65
N TYR A 65 -7.32 -12.76 -13.47
CA TYR A 65 -6.46 -11.59 -13.22
C TYR A 65 -5.57 -11.82 -11.98
N MET A 66 -6.16 -12.18 -10.85
CA MET A 66 -5.38 -12.41 -9.62
C MET A 66 -4.45 -13.62 -9.73
N ASN A 67 -4.82 -14.67 -10.47
CA ASN A 67 -3.92 -15.77 -10.78
C ASN A 67 -2.70 -15.30 -11.60
N ALA A 68 -2.87 -14.33 -12.51
CA ALA A 68 -1.76 -13.73 -13.24
C ALA A 68 -0.84 -12.89 -12.32
N VAL A 69 -1.41 -12.14 -11.36
CA VAL A 69 -0.63 -11.45 -10.32
C VAL A 69 0.21 -12.46 -9.53
N LEU A 70 -0.40 -13.55 -9.04
CA LEU A 70 0.31 -14.61 -8.32
C LEU A 70 1.40 -15.29 -9.17
N LYS A 71 1.15 -15.47 -10.47
CA LYS A 71 2.16 -15.97 -11.42
C LYS A 71 3.34 -14.99 -11.53
N GLY A 72 3.07 -13.69 -11.57
CA GLY A 72 4.09 -12.64 -11.60
C GLY A 72 4.96 -12.65 -10.34
N LEU A 73 4.33 -12.75 -9.16
CA LEU A 73 5.03 -12.89 -7.88
C LEU A 73 5.95 -14.11 -7.83
N LYS A 74 5.50 -15.26 -8.36
CA LYS A 74 6.30 -16.49 -8.44
C LYS A 74 7.43 -16.44 -9.48
N ALA A 75 7.35 -15.52 -10.43
CA ALA A 75 8.32 -15.36 -11.51
C ALA A 75 9.45 -14.37 -11.17
N VAL A 76 9.46 -13.80 -9.95
CA VAL A 76 10.52 -12.93 -9.47
C VAL A 76 11.79 -13.76 -9.25
N GLU A 77 12.83 -13.46 -10.01
CA GLU A 77 14.10 -14.21 -10.00
C GLU A 77 15.24 -13.40 -9.38
N ASP A 78 15.21 -12.08 -9.45
CA ASP A 78 16.33 -11.22 -9.05
C ASP A 78 16.45 -11.05 -7.52
N VAL A 79 15.35 -11.33 -6.81
CA VAL A 79 15.23 -11.20 -5.35
C VAL A 79 14.54 -12.42 -4.75
N ASP A 80 14.83 -12.72 -3.49
CA ASP A 80 14.17 -13.77 -2.72
C ASP A 80 12.81 -13.23 -2.23
N ALA A 81 11.80 -13.31 -3.10
CA ALA A 81 10.43 -12.90 -2.81
C ALA A 81 9.72 -13.94 -1.91
N VAL A 82 9.39 -13.55 -0.68
CA VAL A 82 8.65 -14.41 0.25
C VAL A 82 7.16 -14.11 0.18
N LEU A 83 6.43 -15.02 -0.46
CA LEU A 83 5.03 -14.80 -0.80
C LEU A 83 4.05 -15.27 0.28
N PHE A 84 4.19 -16.50 0.80
CA PHE A 84 3.21 -17.07 1.75
C PHE A 84 3.70 -18.35 2.50
N ASP A 85 4.52 -19.21 1.88
CA ASP A 85 4.78 -20.57 2.40
C ASP A 85 5.92 -20.76 3.43
N SER A 86 6.81 -19.78 3.63
CA SER A 86 8.08 -20.06 4.34
C SER A 86 8.01 -20.01 5.87
N ILE A 87 6.83 -19.85 6.47
CA ILE A 87 6.66 -19.88 7.94
C ILE A 87 6.06 -21.23 8.40
N LEU A 88 5.40 -21.98 7.50
CA LEU A 88 4.72 -23.25 7.79
C LEU A 88 5.57 -24.50 7.50
N ARG A 89 6.83 -24.37 7.07
CA ARG A 89 7.78 -25.49 6.94
C ARG A 89 8.77 -25.48 8.11
N PRO A 90 8.49 -26.15 9.24
CA PRO A 90 9.43 -26.23 10.36
C PRO A 90 10.72 -27.02 10.05
N ASP A 91 10.79 -27.73 8.92
CA ASP A 91 11.93 -28.58 8.51
C ASP A 91 12.96 -27.86 7.62
N GLU A 92 12.57 -26.77 6.94
CA GLU A 92 13.57 -25.86 6.41
C GLU A 92 14.00 -24.97 7.55
N THR A 93 15.11 -25.35 8.20
CA THR A 93 15.87 -24.44 9.06
C THR A 93 15.95 -23.09 8.38
N LEU A 94 15.09 -22.15 8.80
CA LEU A 94 15.29 -20.72 8.64
C LEU A 94 16.75 -20.52 9.00
N SER A 95 17.61 -20.33 8.00
CA SER A 95 18.98 -19.92 8.27
C SER A 95 18.83 -18.69 9.15
N ARG A 96 19.26 -18.81 10.40
CA ARG A 96 18.95 -17.94 11.55
C ARG A 96 19.61 -16.56 11.44
N THR A 97 19.53 -15.96 10.27
CA THR A 97 20.04 -14.64 9.93
C THR A 97 18.88 -13.85 9.33
N PRO A 98 18.27 -12.91 10.07
CA PRO A 98 17.17 -12.05 9.62
C PRO A 98 17.52 -11.23 8.37
N VAL A 99 18.81 -11.06 8.12
CA VAL A 99 19.39 -10.35 7.00
C VAL A 99 20.48 -11.28 6.47
N GLY A 100 20.48 -11.58 5.17
CA GLY A 100 21.68 -12.15 4.56
C GLY A 100 22.85 -11.26 4.92
N ASP A 101 23.95 -11.83 5.40
CA ASP A 101 25.10 -11.04 5.83
C ASP A 101 25.41 -9.97 4.78
N LEU A 102 25.34 -8.71 5.20
CA LEU A 102 25.77 -7.53 4.43
C LEU A 102 27.28 -7.56 4.08
N ASP A 103 27.94 -8.72 4.23
CA ASP A 103 29.37 -8.96 4.18
C ASP A 103 29.82 -9.42 2.77
N GLY A 104 29.17 -8.91 1.71
CA GLY A 104 29.71 -8.99 0.35
C GLY A 104 29.71 -10.37 -0.32
N VAL A 105 29.11 -11.39 0.27
CA VAL A 105 28.85 -12.67 -0.42
C VAL A 105 27.45 -12.62 -1.02
N THR A 106 27.40 -12.50 -2.34
CA THR A 106 26.26 -12.49 -3.26
C THR A 106 25.04 -13.32 -2.80
N LYS A 107 24.20 -12.76 -1.92
CA LYS A 107 22.85 -13.27 -1.64
C LYS A 107 21.84 -12.26 -2.18
N LYS A 108 20.81 -12.79 -2.84
CA LYS A 108 19.71 -11.99 -3.39
C LYS A 108 19.04 -11.19 -2.26
N LYS A 109 18.59 -9.97 -2.57
CA LYS A 109 17.81 -9.17 -1.60
C LYS A 109 16.53 -9.94 -1.26
N LYS A 110 16.04 -9.80 -0.03
CA LYS A 110 14.81 -10.48 0.41
C LYS A 110 13.69 -9.46 0.57
N ILE A 111 12.52 -9.73 -0.01
CA ILE A 111 11.32 -8.89 0.10
C ILE A 111 10.11 -9.75 0.42
N TYR A 112 9.32 -9.33 1.40
CA TYR A 112 8.04 -9.97 1.74
C TYR A 112 6.94 -9.26 0.99
N VAL A 113 6.09 -10.01 0.29
CA VAL A 113 5.01 -9.42 -0.51
C VAL A 113 3.67 -9.94 -0.03
N ARG A 114 2.71 -9.03 0.12
CA ARG A 114 1.29 -9.32 0.36
C ARG A 114 0.43 -8.53 -0.61
N LEU A 115 -0.80 -8.97 -0.78
CA LEU A 115 -1.75 -8.40 -1.73
C LEU A 115 -2.95 -7.80 -1.02
N LEU A 116 -3.38 -6.63 -1.48
CA LEU A 116 -4.69 -6.05 -1.16
C LEU A 116 -5.53 -6.05 -2.44
N LEU A 117 -6.79 -6.48 -2.33
CA LEU A 117 -7.71 -6.36 -3.47
C LEU A 117 -8.46 -5.04 -3.35
N SER A 118 -8.30 -4.19 -4.35
CA SER A 118 -8.96 -2.89 -4.39
C SER A 118 -10.37 -3.03 -4.98
N ILE A 119 -11.36 -2.43 -4.31
CA ILE A 119 -12.68 -2.13 -4.86
C ILE A 119 -12.57 -0.74 -5.51
N ASP A 120 -12.84 -0.66 -6.81
CA ASP A 120 -12.89 0.62 -7.50
C ASP A 120 -14.26 1.29 -7.24
N ARG A 121 -14.27 2.59 -6.92
CA ARG A 121 -15.49 3.38 -6.72
C ARG A 121 -16.47 3.35 -7.90
N ARG A 122 -16.07 2.93 -9.10
CA ARG A 122 -17.01 2.71 -10.23
C ARG A 122 -17.82 1.42 -10.11
N GLU A 123 -17.48 0.54 -9.18
CA GLU A 123 -18.12 -0.76 -9.01
C GLU A 123 -19.47 -0.67 -8.28
N THR A 124 -20.33 -1.67 -8.53
CA THR A 124 -21.59 -1.87 -7.82
C THR A 124 -21.35 -2.63 -6.51
N THR A 125 -22.32 -2.62 -5.60
CA THR A 125 -22.27 -3.42 -4.36
C THR A 125 -22.01 -4.90 -4.62
N SER A 126 -22.64 -5.48 -5.64
CA SER A 126 -22.42 -6.90 -5.99
C SER A 126 -20.98 -7.15 -6.43
N ALA A 127 -20.43 -6.28 -7.28
CA ALA A 127 -19.05 -6.43 -7.74
C ALA A 127 -18.04 -6.22 -6.60
N ALA A 128 -18.33 -5.29 -5.68
CA ALA A 128 -17.54 -5.09 -4.47
C ALA A 128 -17.56 -6.33 -3.55
N LEU A 129 -18.74 -6.95 -3.34
CA LEU A 129 -18.88 -8.21 -2.60
C LEU A 129 -18.10 -9.35 -3.26
N ASP A 130 -18.11 -9.44 -4.60
CA ASP A 130 -17.31 -10.43 -5.33
C ASP A 130 -15.81 -10.24 -5.07
N THR A 131 -15.32 -9.00 -4.99
CA THR A 131 -13.91 -8.71 -4.64
C THR A 131 -13.58 -9.18 -3.22
N VAL A 132 -14.48 -8.93 -2.25
CA VAL A 132 -14.29 -9.37 -0.85
C VAL A 132 -14.29 -10.89 -0.73
N ASN A 133 -15.22 -11.57 -1.41
CA ASN A 133 -15.26 -13.03 -1.44
C ASN A 133 -13.99 -13.60 -2.09
N LEU A 134 -13.54 -13.01 -3.21
CA LEU A 134 -12.28 -13.41 -3.85
C LEU A 134 -11.08 -13.23 -2.92
N ALA A 135 -11.03 -12.14 -2.13
CA ALA A 135 -9.96 -11.93 -1.16
C ALA A 135 -9.94 -13.03 -0.10
N MET A 136 -11.11 -13.42 0.43
CA MET A 136 -11.24 -14.51 1.39
C MET A 136 -10.79 -15.86 0.79
N GLU A 137 -11.18 -16.15 -0.45
CA GLU A 137 -10.79 -17.36 -1.18
C GLU A 137 -9.29 -17.41 -1.50
N MET A 138 -8.61 -16.26 -1.51
CA MET A 138 -7.19 -16.14 -1.84
C MET A 138 -6.31 -15.78 -0.61
N LYS A 139 -6.86 -15.82 0.60
CA LYS A 139 -6.14 -15.48 1.83
C LYS A 139 -4.86 -16.30 2.02
N ASP A 140 -4.93 -17.60 1.73
CA ASP A 140 -3.81 -18.54 1.89
C ASP A 140 -2.78 -18.42 0.75
N GLN A 141 -3.03 -17.52 -0.21
CA GLN A 141 -2.15 -17.20 -1.33
C GLN A 141 -1.51 -15.80 -1.20
N GLY A 142 -1.60 -15.19 -0.01
CA GLY A 142 -0.95 -13.92 0.32
C GLY A 142 -1.85 -12.69 0.17
N VAL A 143 -3.16 -12.85 -0.06
CA VAL A 143 -4.11 -11.74 0.05
C VAL A 143 -4.41 -11.48 1.52
N VAL A 144 -4.25 -10.23 1.97
CA VAL A 144 -4.32 -9.87 3.39
C VAL A 144 -5.28 -8.73 3.69
N GLY A 145 -5.92 -8.15 2.68
CA GLY A 145 -6.83 -7.04 2.93
C GLY A 145 -7.58 -6.54 1.71
N ILE A 146 -8.46 -5.59 1.99
CA ILE A 146 -9.26 -4.86 1.02
C ILE A 146 -8.86 -3.39 1.05
N ASP A 147 -8.86 -2.78 -0.13
CA ASP A 147 -8.70 -1.34 -0.33
C ASP A 147 -9.97 -0.78 -0.99
N LEU A 148 -10.44 0.40 -0.57
CA LEU A 148 -11.44 1.17 -1.33
C LEU A 148 -10.74 2.38 -1.96
N SER A 149 -10.73 2.44 -3.29
CA SER A 149 -9.99 3.44 -4.07
C SER A 149 -10.68 3.73 -5.40
N GLY A 150 -9.95 4.29 -6.38
CA GLY A 150 -10.52 4.78 -7.63
C GLY A 150 -10.95 6.24 -7.52
N ASN A 151 -11.76 6.71 -8.48
CA ASN A 151 -12.08 8.14 -8.58
C ASN A 151 -12.92 8.63 -7.39
N PRO A 152 -12.41 9.53 -6.52
CA PRO A 152 -13.09 9.91 -5.27
C PRO A 152 -14.29 10.84 -5.50
N VAL A 153 -14.53 11.32 -6.73
CA VAL A 153 -15.77 12.04 -7.09
C VAL A 153 -16.83 11.14 -7.73
N VAL A 154 -16.58 9.83 -7.79
CA VAL A 154 -17.52 8.84 -8.33
C VAL A 154 -18.00 7.93 -7.21
N GLY A 155 -19.28 7.56 -7.30
CA GLY A 155 -19.90 6.60 -6.41
C GLY A 155 -20.28 7.19 -5.04
N GLU A 156 -20.92 6.35 -4.23
CA GLU A 156 -21.48 6.75 -2.94
C GLU A 156 -21.08 5.73 -1.88
N TRP A 157 -20.71 6.19 -0.69
CA TRP A 157 -20.27 5.35 0.44
C TRP A 157 -21.18 4.16 0.71
N GLU A 158 -22.50 4.36 0.65
CA GLU A 158 -23.52 3.34 0.90
C GLU A 158 -23.47 2.17 -0.11
N THR A 159 -22.85 2.36 -1.27
CA THR A 159 -22.64 1.30 -2.28
C THR A 159 -21.64 0.26 -1.79
N TYR A 160 -20.56 0.69 -1.11
CA TYR A 160 -19.45 -0.19 -0.70
C TYR A 160 -19.59 -0.66 0.73
N LEU A 161 -20.32 0.09 1.57
CA LEU A 161 -20.51 -0.22 2.99
C LEU A 161 -20.89 -1.69 3.23
N PRO A 162 -21.86 -2.31 2.52
CA PRO A 162 -22.18 -3.73 2.75
C PRO A 162 -21.01 -4.68 2.48
N ALA A 163 -20.18 -4.40 1.47
CA ALA A 163 -19.01 -5.21 1.16
C ALA A 163 -17.90 -5.02 2.20
N LEU A 164 -17.69 -3.78 2.68
CA LEU A 164 -16.71 -3.47 3.71
C LEU A 164 -17.12 -4.05 5.08
N GLU A 165 -18.40 -4.03 5.42
CA GLU A 165 -18.95 -4.70 6.60
C GLU A 165 -18.75 -6.22 6.51
N HIS A 166 -19.04 -6.82 5.36
CA HIS A 166 -18.78 -8.25 5.12
C HIS A 166 -17.28 -8.59 5.25
N ALA A 167 -16.38 -7.75 4.74
CA ALA A 167 -14.94 -7.93 4.92
C ALA A 167 -14.55 -7.90 6.41
N LYS A 168 -15.16 -7.00 7.19
CA LYS A 168 -14.94 -6.90 8.65
C LYS A 168 -15.47 -8.12 9.40
N GLU A 169 -16.63 -8.65 9.01
CA GLU A 169 -17.21 -9.89 9.56
C GLU A 169 -16.30 -11.11 9.31
N LEU A 170 -15.64 -11.15 8.15
CA LEU A 170 -14.64 -12.16 7.80
C LEU A 170 -13.27 -11.94 8.47
N GLY A 171 -13.10 -10.84 9.20
CA GLY A 171 -11.83 -10.47 9.83
C GLY A 171 -10.75 -10.02 8.85
N ILE A 172 -11.12 -9.61 7.63
CA ILE A 172 -10.20 -9.11 6.62
C ILE A 172 -9.85 -7.65 6.94
N PRO A 173 -8.56 -7.29 7.08
CA PRO A 173 -8.12 -5.91 7.24
C PRO A 173 -8.53 -5.00 6.07
N ILE A 174 -8.86 -3.74 6.38
CA ILE A 174 -9.37 -2.76 5.42
C ILE A 174 -8.52 -1.48 5.50
N THR A 175 -8.11 -0.99 4.34
CA THR A 175 -7.61 0.39 4.14
C THR A 175 -8.56 1.14 3.20
N ILE A 176 -8.73 2.45 3.41
CA ILE A 176 -9.67 3.26 2.62
C ILE A 176 -9.00 4.56 2.21
N HIS A 177 -9.03 4.88 0.91
CA HIS A 177 -8.70 6.22 0.43
C HIS A 177 -9.76 7.21 0.91
N CYS A 178 -9.34 8.21 1.68
CA CYS A 178 -10.23 9.10 2.39
C CYS A 178 -9.79 10.55 2.22
N GLY A 179 -10.74 11.44 1.92
CA GLY A 179 -10.50 12.88 1.89
C GLY A 179 -9.51 13.33 0.82
N GLU A 180 -9.36 12.61 -0.30
CA GLU A 180 -8.62 13.10 -1.48
C GLU A 180 -9.26 14.35 -2.09
N VAL A 181 -10.58 14.49 -1.93
CA VAL A 181 -11.38 15.67 -2.28
C VAL A 181 -12.28 16.06 -1.11
N PRO A 182 -12.78 17.32 -1.05
CA PRO A 182 -13.72 17.72 -0.01
C PRO A 182 -15.04 16.93 -0.09
N ASN A 183 -15.29 16.05 0.88
CA ASN A 183 -16.56 15.32 1.01
C ASN A 183 -16.86 15.01 2.48
N ARG A 184 -17.58 15.90 3.18
CA ARG A 184 -17.80 15.80 4.63
C ARG A 184 -18.60 14.58 5.04
N LYS A 185 -19.65 14.25 4.29
CA LYS A 185 -20.52 13.11 4.59
C LYS A 185 -19.71 11.81 4.54
N GLU A 186 -18.92 11.63 3.48
CA GLU A 186 -18.10 10.44 3.32
C GLU A 186 -16.94 10.38 4.32
N ILE A 187 -16.20 11.48 4.52
CA ILE A 187 -15.08 11.51 5.46
C ILE A 187 -15.56 11.13 6.87
N GLN A 188 -16.69 11.69 7.33
CA GLN A 188 -17.25 11.33 8.63
C GLN A 188 -17.65 9.86 8.69
N ALA A 189 -18.32 9.34 7.66
CA ALA A 189 -18.75 7.95 7.60
C ALA A 189 -17.57 6.96 7.58
N VAL A 190 -16.50 7.26 6.85
CA VAL A 190 -15.26 6.48 6.85
C VAL A 190 -14.59 6.50 8.22
N LEU A 191 -14.54 7.66 8.88
CA LEU A 191 -13.99 7.77 10.23
C LEU A 191 -14.85 7.04 11.28
N ASP A 192 -16.18 6.99 11.11
CA ASP A 192 -17.08 6.19 11.95
C ASP A 192 -16.90 4.68 11.73
N PHE A 193 -16.66 4.27 10.48
CA PHE A 193 -16.41 2.88 10.13
C PHE A 193 -15.15 2.31 10.80
N CYS A 194 -14.17 3.16 11.11
CA CYS A 194 -12.90 2.84 11.74
C CYS A 194 -12.11 1.74 10.97
N PRO A 195 -11.68 1.99 9.73
CA PRO A 195 -10.81 1.06 9.02
C PRO A 195 -9.45 0.93 9.72
N GLN A 196 -8.72 -0.14 9.43
CA GLN A 196 -7.42 -0.39 10.03
C GLN A 196 -6.34 0.59 9.55
N ARG A 197 -6.51 1.19 8.36
CA ARG A 197 -5.68 2.31 7.85
C ARG A 197 -6.50 3.25 6.96
N LEU A 198 -5.96 4.45 6.73
CA LEU A 198 -6.49 5.43 5.79
C LEU A 198 -5.41 5.87 4.81
N GLY A 199 -5.79 6.07 3.54
CA GLY A 199 -4.96 6.71 2.53
C GLY A 199 -5.25 8.20 2.40
N HIS A 200 -4.21 8.99 2.13
CA HIS A 200 -4.25 10.42 1.76
C HIS A 200 -4.65 11.40 2.85
N VAL A 201 -5.92 11.43 3.29
CA VAL A 201 -6.48 12.40 4.28
C VAL A 201 -6.19 13.88 3.98
N CYS A 202 -6.28 14.29 2.71
CA CYS A 202 -5.90 15.63 2.25
C CYS A 202 -6.87 16.76 2.67
N CYS A 203 -8.17 16.49 2.71
CA CYS A 203 -9.21 17.51 2.78
C CYS A 203 -10.02 17.48 4.08
N LEU A 204 -9.42 17.12 5.23
CA LEU A 204 -10.10 17.09 6.53
C LEU A 204 -10.31 18.49 7.12
N ASN A 205 -11.42 18.68 7.84
CA ASN A 205 -11.67 19.87 8.67
C ASN A 205 -11.24 19.62 10.13
N ASP A 206 -11.32 20.64 10.99
CA ASP A 206 -10.87 20.56 12.39
C ASP A 206 -11.55 19.45 13.20
N GLU A 207 -12.84 19.20 12.98
CA GLU A 207 -13.59 18.15 13.67
C GLU A 207 -13.12 16.76 13.24
N GLU A 208 -12.96 16.56 11.94
CA GLU A 208 -12.48 15.29 11.37
C GLU A 208 -11.02 15.02 11.73
N TRP A 209 -10.17 16.06 11.77
CA TRP A 209 -8.80 15.96 12.28
C TRP A 209 -8.77 15.51 13.74
N LYS A 210 -9.63 16.08 14.58
CA LYS A 210 -9.75 15.67 15.98
C LYS A 210 -10.19 14.22 16.10
N LYS A 211 -11.17 13.80 15.28
CA LYS A 211 -11.67 12.43 15.25
C LYS A 211 -10.59 11.45 14.80
N LEU A 212 -9.90 11.72 13.69
CA LEU A 212 -8.77 10.92 13.18
C LEU A 212 -7.69 10.75 14.25
N LYS A 213 -7.24 11.84 14.87
CA LYS A 213 -6.21 11.79 15.91
C LYS A 213 -6.66 11.02 17.15
N SER A 214 -7.94 11.11 17.51
CA SER A 214 -8.48 10.36 18.65
C SER A 214 -8.65 8.86 18.39
N SER A 215 -8.90 8.46 17.14
CA SER A 215 -9.07 7.06 16.76
C SER A 215 -7.74 6.35 16.52
N MET A 216 -6.63 7.08 16.40
CA MET A 216 -5.28 6.54 16.15
C MET A 216 -5.22 5.63 14.91
N ILE A 217 -6.08 5.89 13.91
CA ILE A 217 -6.05 5.14 12.65
C ILE A 217 -4.78 5.53 11.87
N PRO A 218 -3.88 4.58 11.55
CA PRO A 218 -2.67 4.87 10.78
C PRO A 218 -2.96 5.48 9.41
N VAL A 219 -2.15 6.45 9.02
CA VAL A 219 -2.28 7.16 7.73
C VAL A 219 -1.16 6.78 6.77
N GLU A 220 -1.54 6.31 5.58
CA GLU A 220 -0.66 6.10 4.42
C GLU A 220 -0.44 7.46 3.73
N ILE A 221 0.77 8.02 3.90
CA ILE A 221 1.14 9.36 3.42
C ILE A 221 1.81 9.27 2.05
N CYS A 222 1.22 9.94 1.06
CA CYS A 222 1.66 9.92 -0.34
C CYS A 222 2.08 11.33 -0.81
N LEU A 223 3.27 11.81 -0.42
CA LEU A 223 3.64 13.23 -0.56
C LEU A 223 3.64 13.70 -2.01
N THR A 224 4.38 13.00 -2.88
CA THR A 224 4.47 13.40 -4.29
C THR A 224 3.10 13.35 -4.96
N SER A 225 2.33 12.28 -4.72
CA SER A 225 0.95 12.15 -5.23
C SER A 225 0.10 13.35 -4.80
N ASN A 226 0.03 13.63 -3.49
CA ASN A 226 -0.80 14.68 -2.93
C ASN A 226 -0.46 16.07 -3.48
N VAL A 227 0.83 16.39 -3.67
CA VAL A 227 1.23 17.67 -4.28
C VAL A 227 0.88 17.72 -5.76
N MET A 228 1.11 16.64 -6.50
CA MET A 228 0.84 16.60 -7.95
C MET A 228 -0.66 16.65 -8.27
N THR A 229 -1.49 16.00 -7.46
CA THR A 229 -2.94 15.92 -7.66
C THR A 229 -3.70 17.12 -7.08
N GLY A 230 -3.05 17.94 -6.25
CA GLY A 230 -3.62 19.12 -5.61
C GLY A 230 -4.22 18.87 -4.22
N GLY A 231 -4.00 17.68 -3.64
CA GLY A 231 -4.36 17.36 -2.26
C GLY A 231 -3.53 18.10 -1.21
N ALA A 232 -2.32 18.56 -1.56
CA ALA A 232 -1.50 19.45 -0.74
C ALA A 232 -0.96 20.62 -1.59
N PRO A 233 -0.97 21.87 -1.11
CA PRO A 233 -0.48 23.01 -1.89
C PRO A 233 1.02 22.95 -2.21
N SER A 234 1.80 22.40 -1.29
CA SER A 234 3.25 22.18 -1.42
C SER A 234 3.69 21.11 -0.43
N LEU A 235 4.96 20.69 -0.50
CA LEU A 235 5.52 19.74 0.47
C LEU A 235 5.55 20.36 1.87
N GLU A 236 5.91 21.64 2.00
CA GLU A 236 6.02 22.35 3.28
C GLU A 236 4.68 22.48 4.00
N LEU A 237 3.58 22.52 3.26
CA LEU A 237 2.22 22.62 3.77
C LEU A 237 1.51 21.25 3.84
N HIS A 238 2.24 20.15 3.64
CA HIS A 238 1.66 18.81 3.73
C HIS A 238 1.30 18.47 5.17
N HIS A 239 0.14 17.85 5.38
CA HIS A 239 -0.36 17.41 6.69
C HIS A 239 0.51 16.32 7.37
N PHE A 240 1.60 15.88 6.71
CA PHE A 240 2.59 14.99 7.29
C PHE A 240 3.19 15.62 8.55
N ALA A 241 3.52 16.92 8.50
CA ALA A 241 4.17 17.61 9.62
C ALA A 241 3.28 17.62 10.88
N ASP A 242 2.00 17.89 10.69
CA ASP A 242 1.02 17.91 11.79
C ASP A 242 0.87 16.52 12.42
N LEU A 243 0.69 15.48 11.60
CA LEU A 243 0.57 14.11 12.08
C LEU A 243 1.85 13.60 12.76
N TYR A 244 3.02 13.88 12.18
CA TYR A 244 4.31 13.50 12.75
C TYR A 244 4.57 14.19 14.11
N ASN A 245 4.32 15.50 14.19
CA ASN A 245 4.47 16.25 15.44
C ASN A 245 3.47 15.83 16.52
N ALA A 246 2.26 15.43 16.12
CA ALA A 246 1.26 14.86 17.01
C ALA A 246 1.58 13.42 17.46
N LYS A 247 2.66 12.80 16.93
CA LYS A 247 2.99 11.38 17.13
C LYS A 247 1.86 10.44 16.69
N HIS A 248 1.09 10.87 15.70
CA HIS A 248 0.03 10.06 15.11
C HIS A 248 0.64 8.95 14.23
N PRO A 249 0.08 7.73 14.23
CA PRO A 249 0.59 6.64 13.41
C PRO A 249 0.51 6.98 11.92
N LEU A 250 1.63 6.87 11.22
CA LEU A 250 1.71 7.13 9.80
C LEU A 250 2.85 6.34 9.14
N SER A 251 2.72 6.07 7.85
CA SER A 251 3.75 5.45 7.01
C SER A 251 3.89 6.22 5.70
N LEU A 252 5.12 6.34 5.18
CA LEU A 252 5.36 6.91 3.86
C LEU A 252 5.12 5.87 2.77
N CYS A 253 4.38 6.26 1.74
CA CYS A 253 3.95 5.41 0.63
C CYS A 253 4.19 6.13 -0.71
N THR A 254 4.43 5.37 -1.78
CA THR A 254 4.63 5.94 -3.12
C THR A 254 3.34 6.32 -3.82
N ASP A 255 2.21 5.75 -3.38
CA ASP A 255 1.01 5.64 -4.21
C ASP A 255 1.39 4.97 -5.53
N ASP A 256 1.26 5.67 -6.66
CA ASP A 256 1.68 5.21 -7.98
C ASP A 256 3.08 5.70 -8.39
N SER A 257 4.12 4.93 -8.06
CA SER A 257 5.52 5.26 -8.38
C SER A 257 5.74 5.56 -9.87
N GLY A 258 5.16 4.75 -10.76
CA GLY A 258 5.25 4.93 -12.21
C GLY A 258 4.49 6.17 -12.71
N LEU A 259 3.27 6.39 -12.23
CA LEU A 259 2.47 7.55 -12.62
C LEU A 259 3.17 8.83 -12.17
N PHE A 260 3.52 8.95 -10.90
CA PHE A 260 4.11 10.16 -10.32
C PHE A 260 5.62 10.31 -10.55
N SER A 261 6.26 9.31 -11.16
CA SER A 261 7.71 9.30 -11.44
C SER A 261 8.53 9.51 -10.15
N THR A 262 8.18 8.77 -9.10
CA THR A 262 8.85 8.78 -7.80
C THR A 262 9.26 7.36 -7.39
N SER A 263 9.97 7.23 -6.27
CA SER A 263 10.30 5.97 -5.61
C SER A 263 10.14 6.11 -4.10
N LEU A 264 10.09 5.01 -3.34
CA LEU A 264 9.93 5.11 -1.89
C LEU A 264 11.11 5.85 -1.25
N SER A 265 12.33 5.59 -1.73
CA SER A 265 13.54 6.32 -1.30
C SER A 265 13.42 7.83 -1.54
N ASN A 266 12.81 8.24 -2.66
CA ASN A 266 12.55 9.64 -2.92
C ASN A 266 11.51 10.22 -1.96
N GLU A 267 10.42 9.51 -1.63
CA GLU A 267 9.45 9.99 -0.64
C GLU A 267 10.09 10.20 0.75
N TYR A 268 10.97 9.30 1.20
CA TYR A 268 11.76 9.48 2.41
C TYR A 268 12.73 10.67 2.33
N TYR A 269 13.38 10.86 1.17
CA TYR A 269 14.25 12.00 0.93
C TYR A 269 13.48 13.34 0.98
N LEU A 270 12.31 13.40 0.36
CA LEU A 270 11.45 14.59 0.39
C LEU A 270 11.08 14.95 1.83
N VAL A 271 10.62 13.98 2.63
CA VAL A 271 10.31 14.21 4.04
C VAL A 271 11.53 14.70 4.82
N ALA A 272 12.68 14.05 4.64
CA ALA A 272 13.92 14.44 5.31
C ALA A 272 14.32 15.89 4.99
N SER A 273 14.27 16.25 3.70
CA SER A 273 14.69 17.56 3.22
C SER A 273 13.71 18.68 3.57
N THR A 274 12.41 18.44 3.46
CA THR A 274 11.36 19.43 3.71
C THR A 274 11.14 19.67 5.21
N PHE A 275 11.14 18.62 6.03
CA PHE A 275 10.82 18.71 7.46
C PHE A 275 12.03 18.56 8.39
N SER A 276 13.25 18.51 7.82
CA SER A 276 14.52 18.45 8.54
C SER A 276 14.65 17.25 9.50
N LEU A 277 14.06 16.09 9.13
CA LEU A 277 14.20 14.88 9.93
C LEU A 277 15.64 14.36 9.89
N SER A 278 16.17 14.05 11.06
CA SER A 278 17.45 13.36 11.20
C SER A 278 17.37 11.91 10.69
N LYS A 279 18.53 11.32 10.38
CA LYS A 279 18.62 9.91 9.99
C LYS A 279 17.97 8.96 11.02
N ALA A 280 18.14 9.25 12.31
CA ALA A 280 17.55 8.45 13.39
C ALA A 280 16.01 8.57 13.44
N GLU A 281 15.47 9.75 13.12
CA GLU A 281 14.02 9.95 13.01
C GLU A 281 13.43 9.22 11.81
N LEU A 282 14.07 9.31 10.64
CA LEU A 282 13.65 8.58 9.44
C LEU A 282 13.67 7.06 9.68
N PHE A 283 14.68 6.57 10.38
CA PHE A 283 14.76 5.14 10.74
C PHE A 283 13.61 4.70 11.65
N ARG A 284 13.31 5.48 12.70
CA ARG A 284 12.17 5.19 13.59
C ARG A 284 10.84 5.29 12.85
N LEU A 285 10.70 6.23 11.93
CA LEU A 285 9.52 6.37 11.08
C LEU A 285 9.32 5.12 10.21
N ALA A 286 10.38 4.66 9.54
CA ALA A 286 10.34 3.43 8.74
C ALA A 286 10.07 2.18 9.58
N GLN A 287 10.69 2.08 10.76
CA GLN A 287 10.49 0.97 11.68
C GLN A 287 9.06 0.93 12.22
N GLY A 288 8.47 2.09 12.52
CA GLY A 288 7.10 2.20 13.04
C GLY A 288 6.04 1.68 12.06
N ALA A 289 6.30 1.76 10.75
CA ALA A 289 5.39 1.26 9.71
C ALA A 289 5.12 -0.25 9.80
N VAL A 290 6.02 -1.04 10.44
CA VAL A 290 5.83 -2.47 10.68
C VAL A 290 4.54 -2.75 11.48
N GLU A 291 4.17 -1.85 12.39
CA GLU A 291 3.00 -2.03 13.24
C GLU A 291 1.69 -1.96 12.46
N PHE A 292 1.68 -1.23 11.34
CA PHE A 292 0.50 -0.98 10.52
C PHE A 292 0.34 -2.01 9.38
N ALA A 293 1.32 -2.89 9.17
CA ALA A 293 1.26 -3.93 8.16
C ALA A 293 0.16 -4.97 8.46
N PHE A 294 -0.56 -5.39 7.42
CA PHE A 294 -1.60 -6.43 7.45
C PHE A 294 -0.97 -7.82 7.38
N VAL A 295 -0.21 -8.16 8.41
CA VAL A 295 0.42 -9.47 8.60
C VAL A 295 0.33 -9.91 10.05
N ASP A 296 0.51 -11.22 10.26
CA ASP A 296 0.61 -11.80 11.60
C ASP A 296 1.82 -11.29 12.39
N ASP A 297 1.79 -11.53 13.70
CA ASP A 297 2.82 -11.09 14.63
C ASP A 297 4.19 -11.75 14.38
N GLU A 298 4.24 -12.92 13.77
CA GLU A 298 5.51 -13.60 13.44
C GLU A 298 6.24 -12.88 12.31
N VAL A 299 5.51 -12.45 11.26
CA VAL A 299 6.08 -11.59 10.21
C VAL A 299 6.48 -10.24 10.79
N LYS A 300 5.65 -9.61 11.65
CA LYS A 300 6.03 -8.33 12.29
C LYS A 300 7.30 -8.48 13.13
N LYS A 301 7.42 -9.55 13.91
CA LYS A 301 8.62 -9.86 14.71
C LYS A 301 9.85 -10.04 13.83
N PHE A 302 9.71 -10.73 12.70
CA PHE A 302 10.78 -10.83 11.72
C PHE A 302 11.19 -9.45 11.18
N LEU A 303 10.23 -8.62 10.76
CA LEU A 303 10.51 -7.28 10.24
C LEU A 303 11.18 -6.39 11.29
N ARG A 304 10.72 -6.41 12.55
CA ARG A 304 11.39 -5.71 13.66
C ARG A 304 12.85 -6.15 13.81
N ALA A 305 13.12 -7.46 13.73
CA ALA A 305 14.47 -7.99 13.79
C ALA A 305 15.37 -7.53 12.62
N VAL A 306 14.80 -7.32 11.42
CA VAL A 306 15.53 -6.71 10.28
C VAL A 306 15.99 -5.30 10.65
N PHE A 307 15.09 -4.46 11.17
CA PHE A 307 15.44 -3.10 11.61
C PHE A 307 16.47 -3.13 12.74
N GLU A 308 16.28 -3.94 13.79
CA GLU A 308 17.24 -4.08 14.90
C GLU A 308 18.63 -4.52 14.43
N HIS A 309 18.71 -5.38 13.42
CA HIS A 309 19.98 -5.79 12.81
C HIS A 309 20.69 -4.62 12.13
N VAL A 310 19.95 -3.82 11.34
CA VAL A 310 20.50 -2.63 10.67
C VAL A 310 20.98 -1.60 11.70
N ALA A 311 20.23 -1.39 12.78
CA ALA A 311 20.63 -0.50 13.88
C ALA A 311 21.93 -0.95 14.56
N ARG A 312 22.11 -2.27 14.77
CA ARG A 312 23.32 -2.83 15.42
C ARG A 312 24.58 -2.78 14.56
N LYS A 313 24.49 -2.92 13.23
CA LYS A 313 25.66 -2.89 12.32
C LYS A 313 26.30 -1.50 12.18
N GLY A 314 25.85 -0.48 12.92
CA GLY A 314 26.44 0.87 12.85
C GLY A 314 26.28 1.54 11.49
N LEU A 315 25.34 1.06 10.66
CA LEU A 315 24.92 1.72 9.42
C LEU A 315 24.07 2.97 9.70
N MET A 316 23.95 3.35 10.98
CA MET A 316 23.35 4.57 11.51
C MET A 316 24.40 5.25 12.41
N PRO A 317 24.47 6.60 12.41
CA PRO A 317 25.39 7.36 13.25
C PRO A 317 25.10 7.23 14.75
#